data_AF-A0A6N9E0D0-F1
#
_entry.id   AF-A0A6N9E0D0-F1
#
_cell.length_a   1.000
_cell.length_b   1.000
_cell.length_c   1.000
_cell.angle_alpha   90.00
_cell.angle_beta   90.00
_cell.angle_gamma   90.00
#
_symmetry.space_group_name_H-M   'P 1'
#
loop_
_entity.id
_entity.type
_entity.pdbx_description
1 polymer ?
#
loop_
_entity_poly.entity_id
_entity_poly.type
_entity_poly.pdbx_seq_one_letter_code
_entity_poly.pdbx_strand_id
1 'polypeptide(L)' 'FTNCKFHKKRKDGELFWIIKNGSPGTGMVPMIPVTITEEEAWKILAYERSFCKDWNRRAR' A
#
# COMPACT_ATOMS: atom_id res chain seq x y z
N PHE A 1 -0.83 -2.30 9.41
CA PHE A 1 -0.51 -1.58 8.16
C PHE A 1 -0.97 -0.10 8.17
N THR A 2 -1.94 0.32 9.00
CA THR A 2 -2.54 1.68 9.01
C THR A 2 -1.76 2.77 9.77
N ASN A 3 -0.52 2.52 10.23
CA ASN A 3 0.24 3.49 11.01
C ASN A 3 0.70 4.68 10.14
N CYS A 4 0.32 5.91 10.49
CA CYS A 4 0.66 7.08 9.67
C CYS A 4 2.15 7.43 9.60
N LYS A 5 2.97 7.09 10.61
CA LYS A 5 4.43 7.25 10.52
C LYS A 5 5.02 6.25 9.52
N PHE A 6 4.49 5.03 9.45
CA PHE A 6 4.89 4.03 8.46
C PHE A 6 4.58 4.51 7.04
N HIS A 7 3.35 4.99 6.83
CA HIS A 7 2.87 5.50 5.55
C HIS A 7 3.64 6.75 5.09
N LYS A 8 3.92 7.71 5.98
CA LYS A 8 4.66 8.93 5.62
C LYS A 8 6.09 8.67 5.14
N LYS A 9 6.70 7.53 5.51
CA LYS A 9 8.07 7.15 5.14
C LYS A 9 8.19 6.41 3.81
N ARG A 10 7.08 5.97 3.21
CA ARG A 10 7.07 5.13 2.00
C ARG A 10 6.24 5.77 0.90
N LYS A 11 6.71 5.63 -0.34
CA LYS A 11 5.99 6.03 -1.54
C LYS A 11 4.95 4.98 -1.91
N ASP A 12 3.93 5.41 -2.66
CA ASP A 12 2.86 4.50 -3.10
C ASP A 12 3.40 3.36 -3.98
N GLY A 13 4.34 3.66 -4.88
CA GLY A 13 4.99 2.63 -5.70
C GLY A 13 5.76 1.58 -4.89
N GLU A 14 6.36 1.94 -3.75
CA GLU A 14 7.06 0.97 -2.89
C GLU A 14 6.08 0.01 -2.21
N LEU A 15 4.94 0.54 -1.73
CA LEU A 15 3.89 -0.26 -1.11
C LEU A 15 3.21 -1.16 -2.16
N PHE A 16 2.94 -0.63 -3.35
CA PHE A 16 2.41 -1.41 -4.46
C PHE A 16 3.37 -2.53 -4.88
N TRP A 17 4.68 -2.24 -4.93
CA TRP A 17 5.69 -3.26 -5.24
C TRP A 17 5.68 -4.41 -4.24
N ILE A 18 5.51 -4.13 -2.94
CA ILE A 18 5.40 -5.16 -1.90
C ILE A 18 4.12 -5.98 -2.08
N ILE A 19 2.99 -5.37 -2.43
CA ILE A 19 1.75 -6.12 -2.72
C ILE A 19 1.95 -7.05 -3.92
N LYS A 20 2.66 -6.58 -4.95
CA LYS A 20 2.92 -7.33 -6.18
C LYS A 20 3.93 -8.47 -6.02
N ASN A 21 4.99 -8.27 -5.23
CA ASN A 21 6.13 -9.19 -5.17
C ASN A 21 6.32 -9.86 -3.80
N GLY A 22 5.49 -9.51 -2.83
CA GLY A 22 5.70 -9.86 -1.43
C GLY A 22 6.84 -9.06 -0.79
N SER A 23 7.18 -9.42 0.45
CA SER A 23 8.33 -8.85 1.16
C SER A 23 9.24 -9.98 1.67
N PRO A 24 10.45 -10.15 1.09
CA PRO A 24 11.41 -11.16 1.53
C PRO A 24 11.72 -11.08 3.02
N GLY A 25 11.86 -12.23 3.68
CA GLY A 25 12.15 -12.31 5.12
C GLY A 25 10.94 -11.98 6.02
N THR A 26 9.74 -11.87 5.45
CA THR A 26 8.48 -11.68 6.18
C THR A 26 7.44 -12.70 5.72
N GLY A 27 6.28 -12.76 6.39
CA GLY A 27 5.14 -13.58 5.94
C GLY A 27 4.31 -12.97 4.81
N MET A 28 4.70 -11.82 4.25
CA MET A 28 3.96 -11.16 3.17
C MET A 28 4.29 -11.79 1.83
N VAL A 29 3.39 -12.64 1.33
CA VAL A 29 3.47 -13.26 -0.01
C VAL A 29 2.98 -12.29 -1.11
N PRO A 30 3.36 -12.51 -2.38
CA PRO A 30 2.76 -11.81 -3.51
C PRO A 30 1.23 -12.00 -3.54
N MET A 31 0.47 -10.89 -3.65
CA MET A 31 -0.99 -10.93 -3.73
C MET A 31 -1.50 -10.80 -5.17
N ILE A 32 -0.69 -10.26 -6.07
CA ILE A 32 -1.02 -10.10 -7.50
C ILE A 32 -0.27 -11.17 -8.30
N PRO A 33 -0.90 -11.87 -9.26
CA PRO A 33 -2.32 -11.81 -9.63
C PRO A 33 -3.20 -12.82 -8.86
N VAL A 34 -2.67 -13.45 -7.81
CA VAL A 34 -3.27 -14.65 -7.19
C VAL A 34 -4.58 -14.36 -6.47
N THR A 35 -4.63 -13.27 -5.70
CA THR A 35 -5.77 -12.93 -4.84
C THR A 35 -6.47 -11.65 -5.29
N ILE A 36 -5.71 -10.70 -5.81
CA ILE A 36 -6.21 -9.39 -6.26
C ILE A 36 -5.53 -8.96 -7.56
N THR A 37 -6.25 -8.15 -8.32
CA THR A 37 -5.75 -7.47 -9.53
C THR A 37 -4.91 -6.23 -9.17
N GLU A 38 -4.18 -5.68 -10.15
CA GLU A 38 -3.45 -4.42 -9.97
C GLU A 38 -4.36 -3.24 -9.63
N GLU A 39 -5.54 -3.18 -10.26
CA GLU A 39 -6.51 -2.11 -10.00
C GLU A 39 -7.04 -2.18 -8.55
N GLU A 40 -7.35 -3.39 -8.08
CA GLU A 40 -7.76 -3.61 -6.69
C GLU A 40 -6.64 -3.28 -5.71
N ALA A 41 -5.38 -3.60 -6.02
CA ALA A 41 -4.24 -3.22 -5.20
C ALA A 41 -4.10 -1.69 -5.06
N TRP A 42 -4.32 -0.93 -6.14
CA TRP A 42 -4.34 0.53 -6.06
C TRP A 42 -5.51 1.06 -5.22
N LYS A 43 -6.70 0.46 -5.35
CA LYS A 43 -7.87 0.83 -4.53
C LYS A 43 -7.63 0.53 -3.05
N ILE A 44 -7.05 -0.64 -2.73
CA ILE A 44 -6.68 -1.03 -1.37
C ILE A 44 -5.63 -0.07 -0.81
N LEU A 45 -4.60 0.27 -1.58
CA LEU A 45 -3.59 1.23 -1.15
C LEU A 45 -4.21 2.61 -0.86
N ALA A 46 -5.09 3.10 -1.73
CA ALA A 46 -5.81 4.35 -1.51
C ALA A 46 -6.70 4.28 -0.25
N TYR A 47 -7.38 3.15 -0.03
CA TYR A 47 -8.16 2.90 1.18
C TYR A 47 -7.28 2.94 2.43
N GLU A 48 -6.12 2.28 2.44
CA GLU A 48 -5.17 2.31 3.55
C GLU A 48 -4.60 3.71 3.82
N ARG A 49 -4.36 4.49 2.76
CA ARG A 49 -3.93 5.89 2.87
C ARG A 49 -5.00 6.79 3.50
N SER A 50 -6.28 6.49 3.29
CA SER A 50 -7.39 7.28 3.83
C SER A 50 -7.44 7.33 5.36
N PHE A 51 -6.84 6.35 6.05
CA PHE A 51 -6.75 6.33 7.51
C PHE A 51 -5.83 7.43 8.07
N CYS A 52 -5.02 8.08 7.23
CA CYS A 52 -4.19 9.20 7.62
C CYS A 52 -4.79 10.53 7.16
N LYS A 53 -5.43 11.25 8.08
CA LYS A 53 -6.10 12.55 7.85
C LYS A 53 -5.24 13.60 7.12
N ASP A 54 -3.91 13.52 7.25
CA ASP A 54 -2.98 14.46 6.63
C ASP A 54 -2.61 14.10 5.18
N TRP A 55 -2.85 12.88 4.73
CA TRP A 55 -2.43 12.44 3.39
C TRP A 55 -3.21 13.20 2.31
N ASN A 56 -4.52 13.35 2.49
CA ASN A 56 -5.41 14.11 1.59
C ASN A 56 -5.11 15.62 1.52
N ARG A 57 -4.19 16.15 2.34
CA ARG A 57 -3.78 17.56 2.30
C ARG A 57 -2.62 17.84 1.33
N ARG A 58 -1.93 16.82 0.81
CA ARG A 58 -0.85 16.99 -0.18
C ARG A 58 -1.31 16.91 -1.64
N ALA A 59 -2.53 16.45 -1.87
CA ALA A 59 -3.13 16.34 -3.20
C ALA A 59 -3.97 17.58 -3.57
N ARG A 60 -3.87 18.67 -2.80
CA ARG A 60 -4.50 19.97 -3.05
C ARG A 60 -3.42 21.04 -3.17
#